data_AF-A0A7I8WE42-F1
#
_entry.id   AF-A0A7I8WE42-F1
#
_cell.length_a   1.000
_cell.length_b   1.000
_cell.length_c   1.000
_cell.angle_alpha   90.00
_cell.angle_beta   90.00
_cell.angle_gamma   90.00
#
_symmetry.space_group_name_H-M   'P 1'
#
loop_
_entity.id
_entity.type
_entity.pdbx_description
1 polymer ?
#
loop_
_entity_poly.entity_id
_entity_poly.type
_entity_poly.pdbx_seq_one_letter_code
_entity_poly.pdbx_strand_id
1 'polypeptide(L)'
;MKEIFRFESITSRLVDKILESTIRCSKHNSLREFAVQCQMERIFVKKELSSSESWSFQIEDSHGKESSGRLQDRRIWYGEYDQCYSVYKTVNITGENEMLKGFYVLITAKGKRPDIEIDDYFTTGFCALPKCRKFMENALKYKIKNESCEEQLSEGEFKMDNIKIPLRNDASGLAGIIFFSIFFSLVIGGTFYDHFSKKFQSTNDKQKVNGDENLTATVALQGAVLPIFKYGPGVVELKTIGQEHIDPCRKTWWRNLLFIHNFFPQEEMCAVATWYISCDVQIYFALSIGLFLYIVQGCPRTASNNENKDRVIALIRDNRRISQAEISQTLNIGHAAVEDLISSLGMRQIVSRWIPYQLDWYQKDKRV
;
A
#
# COMPACT_ATOMS: atom_id res chain seq x y z
N MET A 1 18.84 13.45 23.19
CA MET A 1 18.94 11.98 23.03
C MET A 1 17.85 11.17 23.76
N LYS A 2 17.19 11.71 24.81
CA LYS A 2 16.03 11.06 25.48
C LYS A 2 14.67 11.23 24.78
N GLU A 3 14.57 12.08 23.76
CA GLU A 3 13.27 12.40 23.11
C GLU A 3 12.92 11.52 21.90
N ILE A 4 13.84 10.73 21.35
CA ILE A 4 13.56 9.85 20.20
C ILE A 4 12.60 8.70 20.58
N PHE A 5 12.58 8.29 21.86
CA PHE A 5 11.74 7.18 22.35
C PHE A 5 10.27 7.54 22.61
N ARG A 6 9.79 8.74 22.26
CA ARG A 6 8.37 9.13 22.45
C ARG A 6 7.42 8.51 21.42
N PHE A 7 7.93 7.78 20.43
CA PHE A 7 7.18 7.24 19.30
C PHE A 7 6.96 5.72 19.35
N GLU A 8 7.16 5.05 20.49
CA GLU A 8 6.81 3.63 20.58
C GLU A 8 5.30 3.44 20.38
N SER A 9 4.95 2.70 19.33
CA SER A 9 3.58 2.33 19.04
C SER A 9 2.96 1.61 20.25
N ILE A 10 1.65 1.77 20.44
CA ILE A 10 0.91 1.05 21.50
C ILE A 10 1.10 -0.45 21.35
N THR A 11 1.24 -0.91 20.11
CA THR A 11 1.55 -2.30 19.76
C THR A 11 2.88 -2.76 20.33
N SER A 12 3.95 -1.96 20.16
CA SER A 12 5.28 -2.26 20.70
C SER A 12 5.25 -2.36 22.23
N ARG A 13 4.57 -1.42 22.90
CA ARG A 13 4.41 -1.41 24.37
C ARG A 13 3.56 -2.58 24.89
N LEU A 14 2.48 -2.91 24.19
CA LEU A 14 1.64 -4.07 24.51
C LEU A 14 2.46 -5.36 24.51
N VAL A 15 3.25 -5.59 23.45
CA VAL A 15 4.08 -6.79 23.33
C VAL A 15 5.17 -6.82 24.42
N ASP A 16 5.76 -5.67 24.77
CA ASP A 16 6.78 -5.61 25.84
C ASP A 16 6.18 -6.06 27.18
N LYS A 17 5.00 -5.53 27.54
CA LYS A 17 4.29 -5.93 28.76
C LYS A 17 3.93 -7.42 28.77
N ILE A 18 3.48 -7.98 27.65
CA ILE A 18 3.16 -9.41 27.53
C ILE A 18 4.41 -10.28 27.71
N LEU A 19 5.54 -9.87 27.15
CA LEU A 19 6.80 -10.59 27.32
C LEU A 19 7.24 -10.55 28.78
N GLU A 20 7.26 -9.37 29.41
CA GLU A 20 7.61 -9.21 30.83
C GLU A 20 6.72 -10.05 31.74
N SER A 21 5.39 -10.03 31.54
CA SER A 21 4.46 -10.82 32.33
C SER A 21 4.68 -12.33 32.12
N THR A 22 4.93 -12.76 30.89
CA THR A 22 5.18 -14.17 30.57
C THR A 22 6.50 -14.65 31.16
N ILE A 23 7.55 -13.84 31.09
CA ILE A 23 8.88 -14.16 31.65
C ILE A 23 8.81 -14.29 33.17
N ARG A 24 7.97 -13.48 33.82
CA ARG A 24 7.78 -13.48 35.28
C ARG A 24 6.89 -14.64 35.76
N CYS A 25 5.77 -14.88 35.07
CA CYS A 25 4.69 -15.71 35.62
C CYS A 25 4.49 -17.06 34.93
N SER A 26 5.07 -17.29 33.74
CA SER A 26 4.82 -18.54 33.02
C SER A 26 5.41 -19.75 33.74
N LYS A 27 4.55 -20.73 34.02
CA LYS A 27 4.94 -22.04 34.56
C LYS A 27 5.60 -22.94 33.50
N HIS A 28 5.43 -22.62 32.22
CA HIS A 28 6.01 -23.37 31.12
C HIS A 28 7.43 -22.88 30.81
N ASN A 29 8.44 -23.66 31.18
CA ASN A 29 9.84 -23.27 31.02
C ASN A 29 10.21 -22.98 29.55
N SER A 30 9.67 -23.75 28.61
CA SER A 30 9.86 -23.53 27.16
C SER A 30 9.28 -22.21 26.68
N LEU A 31 8.06 -21.86 27.12
CA LEU A 31 7.39 -20.61 26.75
C LEU A 31 8.13 -19.40 27.33
N ARG A 32 8.60 -19.52 28.58
CA ARG A 32 9.45 -18.51 29.23
C ARG A 32 10.74 -18.29 28.46
N GLU A 33 11.40 -19.36 28.01
CA GLU A 33 12.60 -19.29 27.19
C GLU A 33 12.34 -18.56 25.87
N PHE A 34 11.27 -18.90 25.15
CA PHE A 34 10.89 -18.18 23.93
C PHE A 34 10.58 -16.70 24.17
N ALA A 35 9.94 -16.37 25.31
CA ALA A 35 9.67 -14.98 25.67
C ALA A 35 10.95 -14.19 25.92
N VAL A 36 11.94 -14.75 26.65
CA VAL A 36 13.26 -14.14 26.84
C VAL A 36 13.96 -13.93 25.49
N GLN A 37 13.95 -14.94 24.62
CA GLN A 37 14.56 -14.84 23.29
C GLN A 37 13.92 -13.74 22.43
N CYS A 38 12.59 -13.62 22.46
CA CYS A 38 11.88 -12.54 21.77
C CYS A 38 12.22 -11.17 22.36
N GLN A 39 12.28 -11.04 23.69
CA GLN A 39 12.66 -9.79 24.35
C GLN A 39 14.06 -9.33 23.91
N MET A 40 15.02 -10.27 23.81
CA MET A 40 16.36 -9.97 23.33
C MET A 40 16.39 -9.52 21.87
N GLU A 41 15.61 -10.14 20.98
CA GLU A 41 15.46 -9.66 19.58
C GLU A 41 14.92 -8.23 19.52
N ARG A 42 13.94 -7.90 20.35
CA ARG A 42 13.37 -6.54 20.37
C ARG A 42 14.35 -5.51 20.90
N ILE A 43 15.12 -5.85 21.94
CA ILE A 43 16.21 -5.00 22.43
C ILE A 43 17.25 -4.78 21.33
N PHE A 44 17.58 -5.83 20.57
CA PHE A 44 18.46 -5.72 19.41
C PHE A 44 17.90 -4.77 18.35
N VAL A 45 16.63 -4.90 17.95
CA VAL A 45 15.99 -3.95 17.02
C VAL A 45 16.05 -2.51 17.53
N LYS A 46 15.73 -2.26 18.81
CA LYS A 46 15.79 -0.90 19.42
C LYS A 46 17.23 -0.33 19.41
N LYS A 47 18.25 -1.18 19.57
CA LYS A 47 19.66 -0.78 19.45
C LYS A 47 20.02 -0.39 18.02
N GLU A 48 19.58 -1.17 17.04
CA GLU A 48 19.84 -0.91 15.62
C GLU A 48 19.06 0.32 15.11
N LEU A 49 17.89 0.59 15.71
CA LEU A 49 17.14 1.82 15.51
C LEU A 49 17.95 3.05 15.94
N SER A 50 18.64 2.94 17.08
CA SER A 50 19.55 3.98 17.56
C SER A 50 20.79 4.14 16.66
N SER A 51 21.16 3.07 15.95
CA SER A 51 22.26 3.04 14.98
C SER A 51 21.82 3.47 13.57
N SER A 52 20.54 3.84 13.39
CA SER A 52 19.94 4.31 12.14
C SER A 52 19.96 3.32 10.97
N GLU A 53 19.82 2.02 11.27
CA GLU A 53 19.74 0.98 10.24
C GLU A 53 18.35 0.94 9.57
N SER A 54 18.31 0.97 8.23
CA SER A 54 17.05 1.07 7.47
C SER A 54 16.03 -0.05 7.75
N TRP A 55 16.49 -1.29 7.93
CA TRP A 55 15.60 -2.43 8.18
C TRP A 55 14.91 -2.35 9.55
N SER A 56 15.56 -1.71 10.54
CA SER A 56 15.01 -1.53 11.88
C SER A 56 13.87 -0.50 11.89
N PHE A 57 13.99 0.58 11.09
CA PHE A 57 12.91 1.53 10.86
C PHE A 57 11.71 0.86 10.19
N GLN A 58 11.94 0.01 9.17
CA GLN A 58 10.87 -0.71 8.48
C GLN A 58 10.06 -1.59 9.45
N ILE A 59 10.71 -2.28 10.40
CA ILE A 59 10.01 -3.07 11.42
C ILE A 59 9.10 -2.16 12.27
N GLU A 60 9.66 -1.09 12.82
CA GLU A 60 8.91 -0.21 13.71
C GLU A 60 7.76 0.52 12.99
N ASP A 61 7.96 0.91 11.73
CA ASP A 61 6.94 1.54 10.91
C ASP A 61 5.85 0.57 10.44
N SER A 62 6.16 -0.72 10.33
CA SER A 62 5.19 -1.75 9.98
C SER A 62 4.17 -2.04 11.09
N HIS A 63 4.46 -1.64 12.33
CA HIS A 63 3.52 -1.83 13.44
C HIS A 63 2.23 -1.03 13.26
N GLY A 64 1.11 -1.58 13.75
CA GLY A 64 -0.15 -0.86 13.87
C GLY A 64 0.01 0.35 14.80
N LYS A 65 -0.39 1.52 14.30
CA LYS A 65 -0.38 2.80 15.02
C LYS A 65 -1.81 3.23 15.29
N GLU A 66 -2.09 3.69 16.51
CA GLU A 66 -3.44 4.14 16.87
C GLU A 66 -3.82 5.38 16.06
N SER A 67 -4.91 5.28 15.31
CA SER A 67 -5.53 6.39 14.59
C SER A 67 -6.51 7.14 15.48
N SER A 68 -6.75 8.41 15.20
CA SER A 68 -7.84 9.17 15.81
C SER A 68 -9.20 8.47 15.59
N GLY A 69 -10.13 8.64 16.53
CA GLY A 69 -11.47 8.04 16.45
C GLY A 69 -11.62 6.70 17.16
N ARG A 70 -10.79 6.38 18.15
CA ARG A 70 -10.98 5.23 19.05
C ARG A 70 -12.39 5.17 19.67
N LEU A 71 -12.95 6.34 20.01
CA LEU A 71 -14.31 6.48 20.53
C LEU A 71 -15.41 6.33 19.47
N GLN A 72 -15.04 6.34 18.19
CA GLN A 72 -15.93 6.13 17.03
C GLN A 72 -15.85 4.68 16.51
N ASP A 73 -15.57 3.72 17.40
CA ASP A 73 -15.48 2.29 17.08
C ASP A 73 -14.35 1.89 16.11
N ARG A 74 -13.36 2.77 15.88
CA ARG A 74 -12.13 2.40 15.16
C ARG A 74 -11.17 1.67 16.09
N ARG A 75 -11.35 0.34 16.17
CA ARG A 75 -10.58 -0.55 17.06
C ARG A 75 -9.58 -1.45 16.33
N ILE A 76 -9.30 -1.19 15.05
CA ILE A 76 -8.41 -2.03 14.26
C ILE A 76 -7.32 -1.19 13.61
N TRP A 77 -6.07 -1.54 13.86
CA TRP A 77 -4.88 -0.87 13.32
C TRP A 77 -3.96 -1.90 12.68
N TYR A 78 -4.16 -2.18 11.40
CA TYR A 78 -3.41 -3.21 10.69
C TYR A 78 -1.90 -2.89 10.58
N GLY A 79 -1.49 -1.63 10.44
CA GLY A 79 -0.10 -1.34 10.07
C GLY A 79 0.23 -1.86 8.66
N GLU A 80 1.51 -1.83 8.28
CA GLU A 80 1.94 -2.15 6.91
C GLU A 80 2.38 -3.62 6.79
N TYR A 81 1.48 -4.43 6.23
CA TYR A 81 1.67 -5.87 6.03
C TYR A 81 2.87 -6.17 5.11
N ASP A 82 2.86 -5.61 3.90
CA ASP A 82 3.86 -5.90 2.87
C ASP A 82 5.24 -5.39 3.26
N GLN A 83 5.29 -4.22 3.92
CA GLN A 83 6.53 -3.66 4.45
C GLN A 83 7.18 -4.62 5.45
N CYS A 84 6.42 -5.20 6.38
CA CYS A 84 6.96 -6.17 7.34
C CYS A 84 7.56 -7.41 6.65
N TYR A 85 6.87 -7.97 5.66
CA TYR A 85 7.36 -9.15 4.93
C TYR A 85 8.58 -8.87 4.04
N SER A 86 8.76 -7.62 3.63
CA SER A 86 9.93 -7.19 2.85
C SER A 86 11.20 -7.08 3.69
N VAL A 87 11.10 -7.09 5.03
CA VAL A 87 12.25 -7.00 5.93
C VAL A 87 13.08 -8.29 5.90
N TYR A 88 14.36 -8.15 5.53
CA TYR A 88 15.36 -9.20 5.71
C TYR A 88 16.74 -8.60 6.10
N LYS A 89 17.44 -9.26 7.01
CA LYS A 89 18.82 -8.91 7.42
C LYS A 89 19.61 -10.16 7.75
N THR A 90 20.80 -10.30 7.20
CA THR A 90 21.74 -11.35 7.61
C THR A 90 22.62 -10.82 8.73
N VAL A 91 22.63 -11.53 9.85
CA VAL A 91 23.43 -11.18 11.03
C VAL A 91 24.40 -12.33 11.31
N ASN A 92 25.66 -12.00 11.54
CA ASN A 92 26.66 -12.99 11.96
C ASN A 92 26.63 -13.10 13.48
N ILE A 93 26.06 -14.18 13.99
CA ILE A 93 25.98 -14.48 15.41
C ILE A 93 26.89 -15.69 15.64
N THR A 94 27.90 -15.53 16.50
CA THR A 94 28.80 -16.63 16.91
C THR A 94 29.49 -17.36 15.75
N GLY A 95 29.71 -16.70 14.61
CA GLY A 95 30.36 -17.30 13.43
C GLY A 95 29.41 -17.97 12.43
N GLU A 96 28.10 -18.01 12.74
CA GLU A 96 27.06 -18.46 11.82
C GLU A 96 26.23 -17.28 11.31
N ASN A 97 25.92 -17.29 10.02
CA ASN A 97 25.07 -16.28 9.41
C ASN A 97 23.59 -16.68 9.60
N GLU A 98 22.90 -16.02 10.53
CA GLU A 98 21.46 -16.17 10.74
C GLU A 98 20.70 -15.12 9.90
N MET A 99 19.68 -15.55 9.17
CA MET A 99 18.81 -14.65 8.39
C MET A 99 17.60 -14.25 9.23
N LEU A 100 17.54 -12.98 9.60
CA LEU A 100 16.36 -12.35 10.20
C LEU A 100 15.39 -12.00 9.08
N LYS A 101 14.18 -12.57 9.14
CA LYS A 101 13.08 -12.26 8.22
C LYS A 101 11.87 -11.78 9.00
N GLY A 102 11.26 -10.69 8.55
CA GLY A 102 10.04 -10.16 9.14
C GLY A 102 8.85 -11.10 8.97
N PHE A 103 8.00 -11.15 9.98
CA PHE A 103 6.82 -11.98 10.05
C PHE A 103 5.66 -11.21 10.66
N TYR A 104 4.59 -11.01 9.90
CA TYR A 104 3.47 -10.20 10.33
C TYR A 104 2.42 -11.01 11.11
N VAL A 105 1.93 -10.45 12.20
CA VAL A 105 0.94 -11.06 13.10
C VAL A 105 -0.12 -10.04 13.51
N LEU A 106 -1.39 -10.46 13.57
CA LEU A 106 -2.47 -9.67 14.17
C LEU A 106 -2.68 -10.08 15.63
N ILE A 107 -2.64 -9.11 16.52
CA ILE A 107 -2.84 -9.29 17.96
C ILE A 107 -4.14 -8.58 18.34
N THR A 108 -5.09 -9.34 18.88
CA THR A 108 -6.29 -8.80 19.53
C THR A 108 -6.04 -8.73 21.03
N ALA A 109 -6.21 -7.55 21.60
CA ALA A 109 -6.09 -7.31 23.02
C ALA A 109 -7.40 -6.78 23.61
N LYS A 110 -7.62 -7.11 24.87
CA LYS A 110 -8.78 -6.80 25.70
C LYS A 110 -8.35 -5.88 26.84
N GLY A 111 -9.00 -4.74 27.00
CA GLY A 111 -8.76 -3.79 28.09
C GLY A 111 -10.05 -3.35 28.78
N LYS A 112 -9.91 -2.73 29.96
CA LYS A 112 -11.02 -2.08 30.67
C LYS A 112 -10.96 -0.57 30.47
N ARG A 113 -12.07 0.06 30.11
CA ARG A 113 -12.17 1.53 30.04
C ARG A 113 -12.53 2.12 31.41
N PRO A 114 -12.01 3.32 31.75
CA PRO A 114 -12.44 4.10 32.92
C PRO A 114 -13.95 4.36 32.94
N ASP A 115 -14.51 4.67 31.76
CA ASP A 115 -15.83 5.30 31.66
C ASP A 115 -16.98 4.31 31.42
N ILE A 116 -16.66 3.05 31.10
CA ILE A 116 -17.65 2.05 30.66
C ILE A 116 -17.25 0.67 31.18
N GLU A 117 -18.16 0.00 31.90
CA GLU A 117 -18.01 -1.37 32.45
C GLU A 117 -18.08 -2.48 31.37
N ILE A 118 -17.71 -2.16 30.13
CA ILE A 118 -17.72 -3.07 28.99
C ILE A 118 -16.27 -3.29 28.55
N ASP A 119 -15.95 -4.55 28.29
CA ASP A 119 -14.66 -4.95 27.75
C ASP A 119 -14.38 -4.27 26.39
N ASP A 120 -13.27 -3.53 26.30
CA ASP A 120 -12.82 -2.89 25.07
C ASP A 120 -11.80 -3.78 24.36
N TYR A 121 -12.07 -4.12 23.10
CA TYR A 121 -11.18 -4.94 22.29
C TYR A 121 -10.58 -4.09 21.19
N PHE A 122 -9.28 -4.24 20.93
CA PHE A 122 -8.66 -3.71 19.73
C PHE A 122 -7.76 -4.73 19.08
N THR A 123 -7.64 -4.67 17.76
CA THR A 123 -6.77 -5.53 16.96
C THR A 123 -5.68 -4.68 16.35
N THR A 124 -4.42 -5.08 16.52
CA THR A 124 -3.28 -4.36 15.95
C THR A 124 -2.30 -5.31 15.23
N GLY A 125 -1.65 -4.83 14.18
CA GLY A 125 -0.61 -5.57 13.46
C GLY A 125 0.77 -5.40 14.10
N PHE A 126 1.47 -6.51 14.30
CA PHE A 126 2.81 -6.58 14.85
C PHE A 126 3.77 -7.26 13.87
N CYS A 127 4.88 -6.59 13.56
CA CYS A 127 5.97 -7.17 12.77
C CYS A 127 6.97 -7.87 13.70
N ALA A 128 6.97 -9.20 13.69
CA ALA A 128 7.82 -10.05 14.51
C ALA A 128 9.06 -10.52 13.74
N LEU A 129 10.15 -10.74 14.48
CA LEU A 129 11.35 -11.45 14.01
C LEU A 129 11.29 -12.96 14.34
N PRO A 130 12.22 -13.80 13.87
CA PRO A 130 12.12 -15.26 13.99
C PRO A 130 11.95 -15.82 15.41
N LYS A 131 12.65 -15.29 16.43
CA LYS A 131 12.47 -15.78 17.82
C LYS A 131 11.15 -15.28 18.41
N CYS A 132 10.76 -14.04 18.12
CA CYS A 132 9.42 -13.55 18.45
C CYS A 132 8.30 -14.33 17.77
N ARG A 133 8.49 -14.78 16.53
CA ARG A 133 7.55 -15.66 15.85
C ARG A 133 7.34 -16.98 16.61
N LYS A 134 8.42 -17.63 17.04
CA LYS A 134 8.35 -18.86 17.86
C LYS A 134 7.59 -18.63 19.17
N PHE A 135 7.79 -17.48 19.81
CA PHE A 135 7.01 -17.09 20.98
C PHE A 135 5.51 -16.99 20.65
N MET A 136 5.14 -16.24 19.61
CA MET A 136 3.74 -16.01 19.23
C MET A 136 3.02 -17.30 18.80
N GLU A 137 3.68 -18.18 18.04
CA GLU A 137 3.13 -19.47 17.62
C GLU A 137 2.88 -20.40 18.82
N ASN A 138 3.78 -20.41 19.80
CA ASN A 138 3.61 -21.22 21.00
C ASN A 138 2.63 -20.60 22.01
N ALA A 139 2.56 -19.28 22.09
CA ALA A 139 1.58 -18.57 22.92
C ALA A 139 0.14 -18.96 22.55
N LEU A 140 -0.13 -19.15 21.26
CA LEU A 140 -1.39 -19.69 20.75
C LEU A 140 -1.64 -21.13 21.20
N LYS A 141 -0.62 -21.99 21.05
CA LYS A 141 -0.72 -23.43 21.35
C LYS A 141 -1.00 -23.70 22.84
N TYR A 142 -0.33 -22.97 23.72
CA TYR A 142 -0.53 -23.10 25.16
C TYR A 142 -1.82 -22.41 25.65
N LYS A 143 -2.64 -21.86 24.73
CA LYS A 143 -3.83 -21.05 25.04
C LYS A 143 -3.53 -20.15 26.23
N ILE A 144 -2.58 -19.24 26.08
CA ILE A 144 -2.36 -18.18 27.08
C ILE A 144 -3.61 -17.27 27.07
N LYS A 145 -4.74 -17.77 27.58
CA LYS A 145 -5.75 -16.96 28.25
C LYS A 145 -5.12 -16.62 29.58
N ASN A 146 -4.14 -15.71 29.57
CA ASN A 146 -3.47 -15.19 30.77
C ASN A 146 -3.67 -16.06 32.02
N GLU A 147 -2.94 -17.16 32.14
CA GLU A 147 -2.38 -17.48 33.45
C GLU A 147 -1.29 -16.41 33.72
N SER A 148 -1.69 -15.14 33.70
CA SER A 148 -0.92 -14.11 34.36
C SER A 148 -1.02 -14.46 35.84
N CYS A 149 0.04 -14.17 36.60
CA CYS A 149 -0.18 -13.79 37.98
C CYS A 149 -1.40 -12.86 37.99
N GLU A 150 -2.34 -13.08 38.89
CA GLU A 150 -3.61 -12.35 38.96
C GLU A 150 -3.35 -10.88 39.36
N GLU A 151 -2.62 -10.13 38.54
CA GLU A 151 -2.58 -8.68 38.57
C GLU A 151 -3.91 -8.24 37.97
N GLN A 152 -4.71 -7.63 38.85
CA GLN A 152 -5.83 -6.79 38.49
C GLN A 152 -5.36 -5.88 37.35
N LEU A 153 -6.05 -5.94 36.20
CA LEU A 153 -5.83 -4.98 35.11
C LEU A 153 -5.96 -3.58 35.70
N SER A 154 -4.85 -2.84 35.76
CA SER A 154 -4.94 -1.44 36.12
C SER A 154 -5.58 -0.67 34.96
N GLU A 155 -6.12 0.50 35.29
CA GLU A 155 -6.87 1.34 34.36
C GLU A 155 -6.01 1.72 33.14
N GLY A 156 -6.50 1.47 31.93
CA GLY A 156 -5.76 1.69 30.68
C GLY A 156 -4.75 0.59 30.31
N GLU A 157 -4.72 -0.53 31.02
CA GLU A 157 -3.95 -1.71 30.61
C GLU A 157 -4.73 -2.63 29.67
N PHE A 158 -3.99 -3.39 28.86
CA PHE A 158 -4.54 -4.29 27.86
C PHE A 158 -3.90 -5.66 28.02
N LYS A 159 -4.73 -6.70 28.01
CA LYS A 159 -4.35 -8.12 28.03
C LYS A 159 -4.50 -8.70 26.63
N MET A 160 -3.56 -9.53 26.20
CA MET A 160 -3.71 -10.27 24.94
C MET A 160 -4.88 -11.26 25.04
N ASP A 161 -5.73 -11.27 24.03
CA ASP A 161 -6.91 -12.14 23.97
C ASP A 161 -6.75 -13.20 22.87
N ASN A 162 -6.39 -12.78 21.66
CA ASN A 162 -6.27 -13.66 20.51
C ASN A 162 -5.12 -13.23 19.58
N ILE A 163 -4.54 -14.19 18.86
CA ILE A 163 -3.55 -13.94 17.81
C ILE A 163 -4.05 -14.55 16.50
N LYS A 164 -3.92 -13.83 15.39
CA LYS A 164 -4.20 -14.33 14.04
C LYS A 164 -2.98 -14.16 13.16
N ILE A 165 -2.58 -15.23 12.47
CA ILE A 165 -1.51 -15.20 11.48
C ILE A 165 -2.18 -15.21 10.10
N PRO A 166 -2.18 -14.07 9.37
CA PRO A 166 -2.73 -14.03 8.02
C PRO A 166 -1.89 -14.90 7.07
N LEU A 167 -2.56 -15.77 6.32
CA LEU A 167 -1.95 -16.49 5.22
C LEU A 167 -1.73 -15.52 4.05
N ARG A 168 -0.48 -15.43 3.57
CA ARG A 168 -0.18 -14.68 2.35
C ARG A 168 -0.75 -15.47 1.17
N ASN A 169 -1.91 -15.03 0.69
CA ASN A 169 -2.54 -15.61 -0.49
C ASN A 169 -2.21 -14.73 -1.69
N ASP A 170 -1.22 -15.12 -2.49
CA ASP A 170 -0.96 -14.53 -3.82
C ASP A 170 -2.13 -14.81 -4.81
N ALA A 171 -3.15 -15.54 -4.35
CA ALA A 171 -4.38 -15.87 -5.06
C ALA A 171 -5.26 -14.67 -5.39
N SER A 172 -5.08 -13.50 -4.76
CA SER A 172 -5.85 -12.29 -5.09
C SER A 172 -5.55 -11.82 -6.52
N GLY A 173 -4.28 -11.88 -6.94
CA GLY A 173 -3.88 -11.58 -8.32
C GLY A 173 -4.43 -12.62 -9.31
N LEU A 174 -4.35 -13.90 -8.95
CA LEU A 174 -4.90 -15.00 -9.76
C LEU A 174 -6.43 -14.89 -9.93
N ALA A 175 -7.15 -14.58 -8.85
CA ALA A 175 -8.59 -14.40 -8.85
C ALA A 175 -9.01 -13.20 -9.72
N GLY A 176 -8.25 -12.09 -9.67
CA GLY A 176 -8.44 -10.95 -10.56
C GLY A 176 -8.27 -11.33 -12.02
N ILE A 177 -7.18 -12.03 -12.37
CA ILE A 177 -6.91 -12.46 -13.75
C ILE A 177 -8.01 -13.40 -14.26
N ILE A 178 -8.45 -14.37 -13.44
CA ILE A 178 -9.54 -15.30 -13.79
C ILE A 178 -10.84 -14.53 -14.02
N PHE A 179 -11.19 -13.61 -13.11
CA PHE A 179 -12.38 -12.78 -13.22
C PHE A 179 -12.39 -11.96 -14.51
N PHE A 180 -11.29 -11.24 -14.80
CA PHE A 180 -11.19 -10.44 -16.01
C PHE A 180 -11.19 -11.30 -17.27
N SER A 181 -10.58 -12.49 -17.24
CA SER A 181 -10.57 -13.41 -18.39
C SER A 181 -11.97 -13.94 -18.71
N ILE A 182 -12.75 -14.29 -17.69
CA ILE A 182 -14.16 -14.70 -17.86
C ILE A 182 -14.99 -13.52 -18.38
N PHE A 183 -14.82 -12.33 -17.81
CA PHE A 183 -15.54 -11.14 -18.24
C PHE A 183 -15.26 -10.80 -19.71
N PHE A 184 -13.98 -10.76 -20.12
CA PHE A 184 -13.60 -10.52 -21.52
C PHE A 184 -14.15 -11.60 -22.46
N SER A 185 -14.13 -12.87 -22.05
CA SER A 185 -14.68 -13.98 -22.85
C SER A 185 -16.19 -13.85 -23.07
N LEU A 186 -16.94 -13.43 -22.04
CA LEU A 186 -18.38 -13.17 -22.14
C LEU A 186 -18.68 -11.95 -23.03
N VAL A 187 -17.89 -10.88 -22.93
CA VAL A 187 -18.04 -9.70 -23.79
C VAL A 187 -17.75 -10.03 -25.26
N ILE A 188 -16.67 -10.78 -25.52
CA ILE A 188 -16.32 -11.23 -26.87
C ILE A 188 -17.41 -12.18 -27.39
N GLY A 189 -17.86 -13.14 -26.59
CA GLY A 189 -18.94 -14.06 -26.93
C GLY A 189 -20.26 -13.35 -27.24
N GLY A 190 -20.64 -12.35 -26.44
CA GLY A 190 -21.80 -11.50 -26.69
C GLY A 190 -21.66 -10.68 -27.98
N THR A 191 -20.48 -10.13 -28.24
CA THR A 191 -20.19 -9.38 -29.47
C THR A 191 -20.29 -10.27 -30.71
N PHE A 192 -19.77 -11.50 -30.64
CA PHE A 192 -19.92 -12.49 -31.71
C PHE A 192 -21.36 -12.93 -31.88
N TYR A 193 -22.08 -13.19 -30.79
CA TYR A 193 -23.48 -13.56 -30.82
C TYR A 193 -24.34 -12.46 -31.46
N ASP A 194 -24.12 -11.19 -31.13
CA ASP A 194 -24.80 -10.05 -31.77
C ASP A 194 -24.44 -9.89 -33.25
N HIS A 195 -23.17 -10.12 -33.60
CA HIS A 195 -22.72 -10.05 -34.99
C HIS A 195 -23.38 -11.12 -35.86
N PHE A 196 -23.49 -12.36 -35.36
CA PHE A 196 -24.07 -13.47 -36.09
C PHE A 196 -25.61 -13.53 -36.01
N SER A 197 -26.20 -13.14 -34.88
CA SER A 197 -27.67 -13.15 -34.72
C SER A 197 -28.35 -12.08 -35.58
N LYS A 198 -27.75 -10.90 -35.76
CA LYS A 198 -28.23 -9.88 -36.73
C LYS A 198 -28.19 -10.39 -38.17
N LYS A 199 -27.21 -11.23 -38.51
CA LYS A 199 -27.10 -11.86 -39.84
C LYS A 199 -28.17 -12.94 -40.06
N PHE A 200 -28.61 -13.59 -38.98
CA PHE A 200 -29.68 -14.60 -39.03
C PHE A 200 -31.09 -13.98 -39.01
N GLN A 201 -31.31 -12.88 -38.29
CA GLN A 201 -32.59 -12.16 -38.25
C GLN A 201 -32.95 -11.48 -39.58
N SER A 202 -31.97 -11.00 -40.35
CA SER A 202 -32.23 -10.46 -41.70
C SER A 202 -32.88 -11.46 -42.65
N THR A 203 -32.77 -12.77 -42.39
CA THR A 203 -33.43 -13.82 -43.20
C THR A 203 -34.85 -14.16 -42.73
N ASN A 204 -35.21 -13.82 -41.47
CA ASN A 204 -36.46 -14.26 -40.82
C ASN A 204 -37.46 -13.13 -40.51
N ASP A 205 -37.12 -11.87 -40.76
CA ASP A 205 -37.93 -10.69 -40.43
C ASP A 205 -39.23 -10.49 -41.26
N LYS A 206 -39.78 -11.57 -41.84
CA LYS A 206 -41.13 -11.54 -42.39
C LYS A 206 -42.21 -12.06 -41.45
N GLN A 207 -41.88 -12.74 -40.34
CA GLN A 207 -42.91 -13.23 -39.42
C GLN A 207 -42.42 -13.31 -37.97
N LYS A 208 -43.10 -12.54 -37.11
CA LYS A 208 -43.69 -12.96 -35.82
C LYS A 208 -43.21 -12.20 -34.57
N VAL A 209 -44.21 -11.61 -33.94
CA VAL A 209 -44.25 -10.87 -32.67
C VAL A 209 -44.20 -11.83 -31.47
N ASN A 210 -43.61 -11.32 -30.38
CA ASN A 210 -43.68 -11.71 -28.96
C ASN A 210 -42.80 -12.85 -28.43
N GLY A 211 -41.93 -12.47 -27.48
CA GLY A 211 -41.40 -13.32 -26.42
C GLY A 211 -39.89 -13.14 -26.16
N ASP A 212 -39.45 -11.98 -25.68
CA ASP A 212 -38.02 -11.76 -25.39
C ASP A 212 -37.65 -12.17 -23.95
N GLU A 213 -37.16 -13.39 -23.79
CA GLU A 213 -36.54 -13.94 -22.56
C GLU A 213 -35.23 -13.20 -22.16
N ASN A 214 -34.75 -12.28 -22.99
CA ASN A 214 -33.46 -11.61 -22.83
C ASN A 214 -33.50 -10.33 -21.97
N LEU A 215 -34.69 -9.83 -21.60
CA LEU A 215 -34.81 -8.62 -20.77
C LEU A 215 -34.51 -8.91 -19.29
N THR A 216 -34.67 -10.16 -18.84
CA THR A 216 -34.55 -10.54 -17.43
C THR A 216 -33.09 -10.71 -16.99
N ALA A 217 -32.20 -11.18 -17.87
CA ALA A 217 -30.83 -11.53 -17.48
C ALA A 217 -29.92 -10.31 -17.26
N THR A 218 -30.01 -9.29 -18.10
CA THR A 218 -29.12 -8.10 -18.03
C THR A 218 -29.52 -7.17 -16.89
N VAL A 219 -30.84 -6.98 -16.67
CA VAL A 219 -31.36 -6.22 -15.52
C VAL A 219 -31.15 -7.00 -14.22
N ALA A 220 -31.25 -8.33 -14.22
CA ALA A 220 -30.93 -9.14 -13.04
C ALA A 220 -29.43 -9.17 -12.74
N LEU A 221 -28.54 -9.17 -13.74
CA LEU A 221 -27.09 -9.11 -13.49
C LEU A 221 -26.68 -7.75 -12.91
N GLN A 222 -27.25 -6.66 -13.44
CA GLN A 222 -27.00 -5.31 -12.92
C GLN A 222 -27.67 -5.10 -11.54
N GLY A 223 -28.86 -5.67 -11.34
CA GLY A 223 -29.60 -5.68 -10.08
C GLY A 223 -29.09 -6.68 -9.03
N ALA A 224 -28.30 -7.69 -9.40
CA ALA A 224 -27.68 -8.65 -8.48
C ALA A 224 -26.24 -8.27 -8.10
N VAL A 225 -25.52 -7.54 -8.96
CA VAL A 225 -24.14 -7.13 -8.69
C VAL A 225 -24.07 -5.80 -7.92
N LEU A 226 -24.96 -4.85 -8.18
CA LEU A 226 -24.99 -3.55 -7.48
C LEU A 226 -25.36 -3.61 -5.98
N PRO A 227 -26.23 -4.51 -5.48
CA PRO A 227 -26.55 -4.60 -4.05
C PRO A 227 -25.40 -5.19 -3.20
N ILE A 228 -24.41 -5.83 -3.83
CA ILE A 228 -23.29 -6.46 -3.12
C ILE A 228 -22.32 -5.41 -2.57
N PHE A 229 -22.29 -4.19 -3.13
CA PHE A 229 -21.24 -3.22 -2.85
C PHE A 229 -21.63 -1.95 -2.08
N LYS A 230 -22.90 -1.66 -1.77
CA LYS A 230 -23.26 -0.49 -0.91
C LYS A 230 -24.72 -0.53 -0.36
N TYR A 231 -24.92 -1.15 0.81
CA TYR A 231 -26.01 -0.99 1.81
C TYR A 231 -27.47 -1.43 1.52
N GLY A 232 -27.98 -2.37 2.35
CA GLY A 232 -29.28 -2.28 3.07
C GLY A 232 -30.55 -2.92 2.46
N PRO A 233 -31.50 -3.44 3.29
CA PRO A 233 -32.74 -4.07 2.84
C PRO A 233 -33.78 -3.01 2.47
N GLY A 234 -33.83 -2.68 1.18
CA GLY A 234 -34.83 -1.80 0.59
C GLY A 234 -35.37 -2.42 -0.69
N VAL A 235 -35.91 -3.62 -0.57
CA VAL A 235 -36.69 -4.26 -1.64
C VAL A 235 -37.98 -3.45 -1.78
N VAL A 236 -37.96 -2.40 -2.59
CA VAL A 236 -39.20 -1.88 -3.15
C VAL A 236 -39.58 -2.84 -4.27
N GLU A 237 -40.68 -3.57 -4.05
CA GLU A 237 -41.23 -4.58 -4.93
C GLU A 237 -41.23 -4.16 -6.40
N LEU A 238 -40.57 -4.96 -7.25
CA LEU A 238 -40.61 -4.91 -8.72
C LEU A 238 -42.00 -5.30 -9.29
N LYS A 239 -43.09 -4.93 -8.63
CA LYS A 239 -44.46 -5.22 -9.08
C LYS A 239 -45.24 -3.98 -9.54
N THR A 240 -44.66 -2.78 -9.44
CA THR A 240 -45.34 -1.51 -9.74
C THR A 240 -44.61 -0.61 -10.74
N ILE A 241 -43.63 -1.13 -11.50
CA ILE A 241 -43.02 -0.35 -12.59
C ILE A 241 -43.86 -0.55 -13.86
N GLY A 242 -44.68 0.44 -14.20
CA GLY A 242 -45.45 0.49 -15.45
C GLY A 242 -44.54 0.45 -16.69
N GLN A 243 -45.10 0.03 -17.83
CA GLN A 243 -44.38 -0.10 -19.12
C GLN A 243 -43.64 1.17 -19.56
N GLU A 244 -44.07 2.33 -19.08
CA GLU A 244 -43.48 3.65 -19.36
C GLU A 244 -41.99 3.77 -18.95
N HIS A 245 -41.53 3.03 -17.93
CA HIS A 245 -40.12 3.01 -17.54
C HIS A 245 -39.29 1.91 -18.23
N ILE A 246 -39.94 0.93 -18.87
CA ILE A 246 -39.28 -0.23 -19.48
C ILE A 246 -38.90 0.06 -20.94
N ASP A 247 -39.72 0.86 -21.64
CA ASP A 247 -39.51 1.17 -23.06
C ASP A 247 -38.20 1.93 -23.36
N PRO A 248 -37.79 2.95 -22.57
CA PRO A 248 -36.49 3.58 -22.72
C PRO A 248 -35.35 2.57 -22.50
N CYS A 249 -35.45 1.74 -21.45
CA CYS A 249 -34.48 0.68 -21.17
C CYS A 249 -34.30 -0.29 -22.33
N ARG A 250 -35.37 -0.75 -22.96
CA ARG A 250 -35.29 -1.69 -24.08
C ARG A 250 -34.52 -1.10 -25.27
N LYS A 251 -34.61 0.21 -25.49
CA LYS A 251 -33.96 0.91 -26.62
C LYS A 251 -32.55 1.42 -26.30
N THR A 252 -32.28 1.80 -25.06
CA THR A 252 -31.06 2.56 -24.67
C THR A 252 -30.21 1.89 -23.59
N TRP A 253 -30.48 0.64 -23.19
CA TRP A 253 -29.69 -0.08 -22.18
C TRP A 253 -28.17 -0.09 -22.46
N TRP A 254 -27.77 -0.19 -23.73
CA TRP A 254 -26.38 -0.20 -24.16
C TRP A 254 -25.64 1.10 -23.80
N ARG A 255 -26.35 2.23 -23.66
CA ARG A 255 -25.77 3.52 -23.24
C ARG A 255 -25.29 3.49 -21.79
N ASN A 256 -25.98 2.75 -20.91
CA ASN A 256 -25.54 2.53 -19.53
C ASN A 256 -24.29 1.65 -19.44
N LEU A 257 -24.15 0.68 -20.35
CA LEU A 257 -22.99 -0.22 -20.39
C LEU A 257 -21.73 0.51 -20.86
N LEU A 258 -21.88 1.44 -21.81
CA LEU A 258 -20.80 2.31 -22.28
C LEU A 258 -20.54 3.51 -21.36
N PHE A 259 -21.30 3.67 -20.27
CA PHE A 259 -21.24 4.83 -19.38
C PHE A 259 -21.39 6.17 -20.12
N ILE A 260 -22.29 6.25 -21.10
CA ILE A 260 -22.54 7.46 -21.91
C ILE A 260 -23.98 7.98 -21.79
N HIS A 261 -24.80 7.35 -20.94
CA HIS A 261 -26.22 7.69 -20.84
C HIS A 261 -26.46 9.08 -20.25
N ASN A 262 -25.50 9.65 -19.53
CA ASN A 262 -25.52 11.02 -19.01
C ASN A 262 -25.45 12.12 -20.11
N PHE A 263 -25.10 11.78 -21.35
CA PHE A 263 -25.11 12.73 -22.47
C PHE A 263 -26.48 12.89 -23.14
N PHE A 264 -27.47 12.09 -22.73
CA PHE A 264 -28.80 12.09 -23.32
C PHE A 264 -29.83 12.68 -22.34
N PRO A 265 -30.99 13.14 -22.83
CA PRO A 265 -32.07 13.64 -21.97
C PRO A 265 -32.51 12.59 -20.94
N GLN A 266 -32.95 13.04 -19.78
CA GLN A 266 -33.33 12.18 -18.65
C GLN A 266 -34.46 11.21 -19.02
N GLU A 267 -35.37 11.62 -19.91
CA GLU A 267 -36.53 10.84 -20.36
C GLU A 267 -36.13 9.60 -21.18
N GLU A 268 -34.92 9.59 -21.75
CA GLU A 268 -34.38 8.46 -22.52
C GLU A 268 -33.44 7.56 -21.69
N MET A 269 -33.19 7.92 -20.42
CA MET A 269 -32.29 7.17 -19.55
C MET A 269 -32.98 5.93 -18.96
N CYS A 270 -32.40 4.77 -19.21
CA CYS A 270 -32.87 3.51 -18.64
C CYS A 270 -32.78 3.48 -17.11
N ALA A 271 -31.68 4.00 -16.55
CA ALA A 271 -31.47 4.04 -15.11
C ALA A 271 -31.00 5.44 -14.73
N VAL A 272 -31.95 6.35 -14.48
CA VAL A 272 -31.64 7.74 -14.15
C VAL A 272 -30.65 7.79 -12.98
N ALA A 273 -30.84 6.97 -11.94
CA ALA A 273 -29.97 6.94 -10.77
C ALA A 273 -28.48 6.65 -11.05
N THR A 274 -28.10 6.10 -12.21
CA THR A 274 -26.69 5.78 -12.52
C THR A 274 -25.98 6.90 -13.30
N TRP A 275 -26.62 8.06 -13.50
CA TRP A 275 -26.06 9.20 -14.25
C TRP A 275 -24.69 9.64 -13.68
N TYR A 276 -24.56 9.72 -12.35
CA TYR A 276 -23.32 10.14 -11.69
C TYR A 276 -22.20 9.11 -11.84
N ILE A 277 -22.53 7.82 -11.87
CA ILE A 277 -21.55 6.73 -12.07
C ILE A 277 -20.90 6.87 -13.45
N SER A 278 -21.66 7.28 -14.46
CA SER A 278 -21.09 7.56 -15.79
C SER A 278 -20.16 8.77 -15.79
N CYS A 279 -20.53 9.84 -15.07
CA CYS A 279 -19.64 10.99 -14.90
C CYS A 279 -18.31 10.60 -14.23
N ASP A 280 -18.35 9.79 -13.17
CA ASP A 280 -17.15 9.35 -12.45
C ASP A 280 -16.21 8.54 -13.34
N VAL A 281 -16.76 7.60 -14.12
CA VAL A 281 -15.99 6.78 -15.07
C VAL A 281 -15.37 7.65 -16.18
N GLN A 282 -16.15 8.59 -16.73
CA GLN A 282 -15.66 9.51 -17.77
C GLN A 282 -14.54 10.42 -17.26
N ILE A 283 -14.67 10.98 -16.06
CA ILE A 283 -13.64 11.81 -15.43
C ILE A 283 -12.37 10.97 -15.18
N TYR A 284 -12.52 9.75 -14.70
CA TYR A 284 -11.39 8.84 -14.51
C TYR A 284 -10.62 8.59 -15.81
N PHE A 285 -11.32 8.31 -16.91
CA PHE A 285 -10.69 8.14 -18.22
C PHE A 285 -10.04 9.42 -18.73
N ALA A 286 -10.70 10.57 -18.60
CA ALA A 286 -10.17 11.86 -19.02
C ALA A 286 -8.88 12.23 -18.26
N LEU A 287 -8.87 12.03 -16.94
CA LEU A 287 -7.68 12.26 -16.11
C LEU A 287 -6.55 11.29 -16.44
N SER A 288 -6.87 10.01 -16.66
CA SER A 288 -5.88 8.99 -17.01
C SER A 288 -5.24 9.26 -18.37
N ILE A 289 -6.03 9.65 -19.37
CA ILE A 289 -5.53 10.04 -20.70
C ILE A 289 -4.75 11.34 -20.61
N GLY A 290 -5.24 12.33 -19.86
CA GLY A 290 -4.54 13.59 -19.64
C GLY A 290 -3.16 13.39 -18.98
N LEU A 291 -3.09 12.54 -17.95
CA LEU A 291 -1.85 12.16 -17.29
C LEU A 291 -0.92 11.39 -18.25
N PHE A 292 -1.44 10.44 -19.03
CA PHE A 292 -0.66 9.71 -20.01
C PHE A 292 -0.07 10.64 -21.07
N LEU A 293 -0.87 11.56 -21.64
CA LEU A 293 -0.40 12.55 -22.60
C LEU A 293 0.61 13.52 -21.98
N TYR A 294 0.40 13.95 -20.73
CA TYR A 294 1.35 14.78 -19.98
C TYR A 294 2.70 14.07 -19.79
N ILE A 295 2.69 12.78 -19.43
CA ILE A 295 3.89 11.96 -19.28
C ILE A 295 4.58 11.76 -20.64
N VAL A 296 3.81 11.47 -21.71
CA VAL A 296 4.32 11.19 -23.06
C VAL A 296 4.85 12.43 -23.76
N GLN A 297 4.29 13.61 -23.51
CA GLN A 297 4.84 14.88 -24.01
C GLN A 297 6.19 15.23 -23.37
N GLY A 298 6.59 14.48 -22.33
CA GLY A 298 7.87 14.62 -21.65
C GLY A 298 7.92 15.92 -20.86
N CYS A 299 8.40 15.85 -19.61
CA CYS A 299 8.92 17.05 -18.98
C CYS A 299 9.91 17.69 -19.96
N PRO A 300 9.72 18.95 -20.41
CA PRO A 300 10.79 19.64 -21.12
C PRO A 300 12.01 19.57 -20.20
N ARG A 301 13.13 19.02 -20.70
CA ARG A 301 14.42 19.05 -19.99
C ARG A 301 14.93 20.49 -19.99
N THR A 302 14.23 21.40 -19.32
CA THR A 302 14.59 22.83 -19.19
C THR A 302 15.97 23.00 -18.56
N ALA A 303 16.45 21.98 -17.85
CA ALA A 303 17.76 21.95 -17.24
C ALA A 303 18.93 21.70 -18.24
N SER A 304 18.72 21.07 -19.40
CA SER A 304 19.79 20.71 -20.35
C SER A 304 19.80 21.58 -21.62
N ASN A 305 19.67 22.90 -21.44
CA ASN A 305 19.81 23.87 -22.52
C ASN A 305 21.30 24.26 -22.71
N ASN A 306 21.63 24.88 -23.86
CA ASN A 306 23.01 25.31 -24.15
C ASN A 306 23.49 26.41 -23.19
N GLU A 307 22.59 27.26 -22.68
CA GLU A 307 22.93 28.30 -21.70
C GLU A 307 23.44 27.71 -20.37
N ASN A 308 22.78 26.67 -19.85
CA ASN A 308 23.20 26.00 -18.62
C ASN A 308 24.52 25.27 -18.84
N LYS A 309 24.77 24.71 -20.04
CA LYS A 309 26.08 24.13 -20.39
C LYS A 309 27.18 25.18 -20.28
N ASP A 310 26.99 26.35 -20.85
CA ASP A 310 27.98 27.43 -20.81
C ASP A 310 28.24 27.92 -19.37
N ARG A 311 27.19 28.02 -18.54
CA ARG A 311 27.32 28.40 -17.13
C ARG A 311 28.05 27.34 -16.30
N VAL A 312 27.77 26.05 -16.53
CA VAL A 312 28.51 24.94 -15.88
C VAL A 312 29.99 25.01 -16.27
N ILE A 313 30.31 25.24 -17.55
CA ILE A 313 31.70 25.40 -18.02
C ILE A 313 32.37 26.57 -17.31
N ALA A 314 31.70 27.72 -17.18
CA ALA A 314 32.24 28.89 -16.52
C ALA A 314 32.58 28.62 -15.05
N LEU A 315 31.67 27.98 -14.29
CA LEU A 315 31.89 27.62 -12.89
C LEU A 315 33.06 26.64 -12.69
N ILE A 316 33.18 25.63 -13.55
CA ILE A 316 34.28 24.65 -13.49
C ILE A 316 35.62 25.30 -13.86
N ARG A 317 35.61 26.29 -14.77
CA ARG A 317 36.82 27.02 -15.17
C ARG A 317 37.35 27.91 -14.05
N ASP A 318 36.45 28.54 -13.29
CA ASP A 318 36.80 29.39 -12.15
C ASP A 318 37.35 28.55 -10.99
N ASN A 319 36.63 27.49 -10.60
CA ASN A 319 37.06 26.57 -9.54
C ASN A 319 37.00 25.11 -10.00
N ARG A 320 38.16 24.57 -10.37
CA ARG A 320 38.31 23.16 -10.79
C ARG A 320 38.02 22.13 -9.69
N ARG A 321 37.80 22.56 -8.43
CA ARG A 321 37.45 21.70 -7.28
C ARG A 321 36.01 21.90 -6.80
N ILE A 322 35.18 22.63 -7.54
CA ILE A 322 33.78 22.85 -7.20
C ILE A 322 33.02 21.52 -7.08
N SER A 323 32.13 21.43 -6.08
CA SER A 323 31.30 20.23 -5.88
C SER A 323 30.06 20.28 -6.79
N GLN A 324 29.54 19.11 -7.17
CA GLN A 324 28.28 19.05 -7.91
C GLN A 324 27.11 19.68 -7.12
N ALA A 325 27.16 19.65 -5.78
CA ALA A 325 26.17 20.30 -4.93
C ALA A 325 26.19 21.83 -5.04
N GLU A 326 27.39 22.40 -5.12
CA GLU A 326 27.57 23.84 -5.27
C GLU A 326 27.17 24.33 -6.67
N ILE A 327 27.45 23.54 -7.71
CA ILE A 327 26.93 23.80 -9.07
C ILE A 327 25.39 23.75 -9.08
N SER A 328 24.79 22.72 -8.46
CA SER A 328 23.34 22.54 -8.33
C SER A 328 22.70 23.75 -7.63
N GLN A 329 23.27 24.21 -6.52
CA GLN A 329 22.78 25.38 -5.79
C GLN A 329 22.96 26.69 -6.56
N THR A 330 24.10 26.88 -7.23
CA THR A 330 24.41 28.12 -7.98
C THR A 330 23.52 28.29 -9.21
N LEU A 331 23.24 27.19 -9.91
CA LEU A 331 22.40 27.20 -11.11
C LEU A 331 20.91 26.96 -10.80
N ASN A 332 20.58 26.61 -9.56
CA ASN A 332 19.24 26.20 -9.14
C ASN A 332 18.68 25.06 -10.02
N ILE A 333 19.50 24.03 -10.24
CA ILE A 333 19.20 22.86 -11.08
C ILE A 333 19.39 21.59 -10.25
N GLY A 334 18.52 20.59 -10.41
CA GLY A 334 18.65 19.32 -9.68
C GLY A 334 19.96 18.55 -9.99
N HIS A 335 20.48 17.83 -8.99
CA HIS A 335 21.75 17.09 -9.08
C HIS A 335 21.86 16.16 -10.30
N ALA A 336 20.81 15.41 -10.62
CA ALA A 336 20.79 14.50 -11.77
C ALA A 336 20.98 15.24 -13.11
N ALA A 337 20.46 16.47 -13.22
CA ALA A 337 20.65 17.28 -14.43
C ALA A 337 22.05 17.89 -14.51
N VAL A 338 22.66 18.23 -13.37
CA VAL A 338 24.08 18.63 -13.32
C VAL A 338 24.99 17.48 -13.78
N GLU A 339 24.71 16.25 -13.34
CA GLU A 339 25.46 15.06 -13.76
C GLU A 339 25.31 14.78 -15.26
N ASP A 340 24.08 14.85 -15.80
CA ASP A 340 23.81 14.70 -17.23
C ASP A 340 24.53 15.78 -18.06
N LEU A 341 24.52 17.04 -17.60
CA LEU A 341 25.24 18.15 -18.22
C LEU A 341 26.75 17.89 -18.27
N ILE A 342 27.38 17.52 -17.14
CA ILE A 342 28.81 17.22 -17.05
C ILE A 342 29.19 16.05 -17.96
N SER A 343 28.36 15.00 -17.98
CA SER A 343 28.53 13.84 -18.86
C SER A 343 28.44 14.23 -20.34
N SER A 344 27.46 15.06 -20.71
CA SER A 344 27.28 15.55 -22.08
C SER A 344 28.43 16.43 -22.58
N LEU A 345 29.16 17.08 -21.66
CA LEU A 345 30.34 17.88 -21.96
C LEU A 345 31.63 17.05 -22.04
N GLY A 346 31.56 15.74 -21.78
CA GLY A 346 32.72 14.83 -21.80
C GLY A 346 33.71 15.06 -20.67
N MET A 347 33.33 15.78 -19.62
CA MET A 347 34.20 16.04 -18.47
C MET A 347 34.21 14.83 -17.53
N ARG A 348 35.39 14.53 -16.96
CA ARG A 348 35.57 13.44 -16.00
C ARG A 348 36.21 13.96 -14.72
N GLN A 349 35.77 13.44 -13.59
CA GLN A 349 36.38 13.74 -12.31
C GLN A 349 37.75 13.06 -12.21
N ILE A 350 38.79 13.83 -11.93
CA ILE A 350 40.16 13.35 -11.75
C ILE A 350 40.62 13.76 -10.36
N VAL A 351 41.27 12.83 -9.66
CA VAL A 351 41.88 13.12 -8.36
C VAL A 351 43.19 13.87 -8.60
N SER A 352 43.46 14.92 -7.83
CA SER A 352 44.71 15.67 -7.96
C SER A 352 45.93 14.77 -7.74
N ARG A 353 46.94 14.87 -8.62
CA ARG A 353 48.22 14.18 -8.45
C ARG A 353 48.88 14.65 -7.14
N TRP A 354 49.29 13.69 -6.32
CA TRP A 354 50.00 13.99 -5.08
C TRP A 354 51.38 14.59 -5.40
N ILE A 355 51.70 15.71 -4.74
CA ILE A 355 52.99 16.39 -4.89
C ILE A 355 53.81 16.06 -3.64
N PRO A 356 54.96 15.37 -3.77
CA PRO A 356 55.73 14.90 -2.62
C PRO A 356 56.23 16.00 -1.66
N TYR A 357 56.50 17.20 -2.19
CA TYR A 357 57.01 18.33 -1.40
C TYR A 357 56.46 19.64 -1.95
N GLN A 358 56.04 20.55 -1.08
CA GLN A 358 55.79 21.93 -1.47
C GLN A 358 57.13 22.64 -1.64
N LEU A 359 57.48 22.94 -2.90
CA LEU A 359 58.72 23.64 -3.22
C LEU A 359 58.58 25.13 -2.90
N ASP A 360 59.60 25.69 -2.25
CA ASP A 360 59.75 27.14 -2.15
C ASP A 360 60.08 27.76 -3.52
N TRP A 361 60.03 29.09 -3.61
CA TRP A 361 60.28 29.80 -4.88
C TRP A 361 61.72 29.57 -5.39
N TYR A 362 62.70 29.45 -4.49
CA TYR A 362 64.12 29.28 -4.82
C TYR A 362 64.40 27.86 -5.36
N GLN A 363 63.76 26.86 -4.77
CA GLN A 363 63.79 25.46 -5.20
C GLN A 363 63.10 25.25 -6.55
N LYS A 364 62.09 26.06 -6.89
CA LYS A 364 61.47 26.07 -8.22
C LYS A 364 62.38 26.69 -9.27
N ASP A 365 62.99 27.84 -8.95
CA ASP A 365 63.92 28.54 -9.84
C ASP A 365 65.13 27.66 -10.22
N LYS A 366 65.61 26.83 -9.29
CA LYS A 366 66.70 25.86 -9.57
C LYS A 366 66.31 24.65 -10.44
N ARG A 367 65.02 24.41 -10.70
CA ARG A 367 64.52 23.22 -11.40
C ARG A 367 63.98 23.51 -12.81
N VAL A 368 63.73 24.78 -13.12
CA VAL A 368 63.40 25.28 -14.46
C VAL A 368 64.71 25.63 -15.15
#